data_AF-A0A7K6BU33-F1
#
_entry.id   AF-A0A7K6BU33-F1
#
_cell.length_a   1.000
_cell.length_b   1.000
_cell.length_c   1.000
_cell.angle_alpha   90.00
_cell.angle_beta   90.00
_cell.angle_gamma   90.00
#
_symmetry.space_group_name_H-M   'P 1'
#
loop_
_entity.id
_entity.type
_entity.pdbx_description
1 polymer ?
#
loop_
_entity_poly.entity_id
_entity_poly.type
_entity_poly.pdbx_seq_one_letter_code
_entity_poly.pdbx_strand_id
1 'polypeptide(L)' 'ISCWNPLQSLLSSMKQACELLTSDPEGGAARIPFETFSFLYSYLASIDGEIPETEREAFLQGIKDQADKHSGMVLLRHF' A
#
# COMPACT_ATOMS: atom_id res chain seq x y z
N ILE A 1 11.90 7.82 -23.46
CA ILE A 1 11.96 6.62 -22.59
C ILE A 1 11.25 7.02 -21.32
N SER A 2 9.99 6.62 -21.17
CA SER A 2 9.20 6.92 -19.98
C SER A 2 9.88 6.28 -18.79
N CYS A 3 10.29 7.08 -17.80
CA CYS A 3 10.79 6.60 -16.53
C CYS A 3 9.62 5.93 -15.79
N TRP A 4 9.33 4.67 -16.14
CA TRP A 4 8.37 3.84 -15.42
C TRP A 4 8.94 3.58 -14.02
N ASN A 5 8.28 4.09 -12.99
CA ASN A 5 8.57 3.75 -11.61
C ASN A 5 7.53 2.72 -11.15
N PRO A 6 7.86 1.41 -11.16
CA PRO A 6 6.90 0.34 -10.86
C PRO A 6 6.27 0.50 -9.47
N LEU A 7 7.03 1.04 -8.50
CA LEU A 7 6.51 1.36 -7.15
C LEU A 7 5.39 2.40 -7.20
N GLN A 8 5.53 3.45 -8.00
CA GLN A 8 4.53 4.52 -8.08
C GLN A 8 3.23 4.06 -8.75
N SER A 9 3.36 3.23 -9.80
CA SER A 9 2.21 2.58 -10.45
C SER A 9 1.47 1.68 -9.46
N LEU A 10 2.21 0.81 -8.76
CA LEU A 10 1.65 -0.09 -7.75
C LEU A 10 0.95 0.67 -6.62
N LEU A 11 1.54 1.74 -6.10
CA LEU A 11 0.91 2.56 -5.05
C LEU A 11 -0.37 3.24 -5.54
N SER A 12 -0.46 3.59 -6.82
CA SER A 12 -1.68 4.13 -7.41
C SER A 12 -2.79 3.08 -7.46
N SER A 13 -2.47 1.84 -7.83
CA SER A 13 -3.42 0.72 -7.77
C SER A 13 -3.84 0.40 -6.33
N MET A 14 -2.90 0.45 -5.38
CA MET A 14 -3.19 0.28 -3.95
C MET A 14 -4.16 1.34 -3.45
N LYS A 15 -3.98 2.61 -3.82
CA LYS A 15 -4.91 3.70 -3.46
C LYS A 15 -6.33 3.38 -3.92
N GLN A 16 -6.51 3.00 -5.18
CA GLN A 16 -7.84 2.64 -5.72
C GLN A 16 -8.46 1.46 -4.99
N ALA A 17 -7.68 0.42 -4.71
CA ALA A 17 -8.18 -0.75 -4.00
C ALA A 17 -8.58 -0.43 -2.55
N CYS A 18 -7.84 0.45 -1.87
CA CYS A 18 -8.16 0.83 -0.50
C CYS A 18 -9.43 1.69 -0.42
N GLU A 19 -9.70 2.55 -1.40
CA GLU A 19 -10.98 3.28 -1.50
C GLU A 19 -12.18 2.33 -1.61
N LEU A 20 -12.00 1.14 -2.21
CA LEU A 20 -13.07 0.13 -2.33
C LEU A 20 -13.20 -0.75 -1.07
N LEU A 21 -12.09 -1.04 -0.41
CA LEU A 21 -12.04 -1.99 0.72
C LEU A 21 -12.24 -1.31 2.08
N THR A 22 -12.09 0.01 2.15
CA THR A 22 -12.23 0.77 3.38
C THR A 22 -13.67 0.76 3.89
N SER A 23 -13.83 0.79 5.21
CA SER A 23 -15.12 1.05 5.87
C SER A 23 -15.31 2.53 6.21
N ASP A 24 -14.32 3.38 5.88
CA ASP A 24 -14.48 4.82 6.00
C ASP A 24 -15.56 5.32 5.02
N PRO A 25 -16.30 6.39 5.34
CA PRO A 25 -17.23 7.00 4.40
C PRO A 25 -16.50 7.51 3.15
N GLU A 26 -17.23 7.66 2.05
CA GLU A 26 -16.71 8.19 0.79
C GLU A 26 -16.02 9.56 1.00
N GLY A 27 -14.81 9.72 0.47
CA GLY A 27 -13.98 10.91 0.73
C GLY A 27 -13.32 10.93 2.12
N GLY A 28 -13.37 9.83 2.87
CA GLY A 28 -12.66 9.61 4.12
C GLY A 28 -11.16 9.37 3.94
N ALA A 29 -10.49 8.84 4.97
CA ALA A 29 -9.05 8.59 4.93
C ALA A 29 -8.66 7.27 4.24
N ALA A 30 -9.66 6.52 3.77
CA ALA A 30 -9.54 5.21 3.14
C ALA A 30 -8.66 4.24 3.95
N ARG A 31 -8.86 4.23 5.27
CA ARG A 31 -8.04 3.43 6.18
C ARG A 31 -8.37 1.95 6.02
N ILE A 32 -7.32 1.13 6.01
CA ILE A 32 -7.43 -0.32 6.06
C ILE A 32 -6.43 -0.90 7.07
N PRO A 33 -6.68 -2.09 7.63
CA PRO A 33 -5.70 -2.78 8.47
C PRO A 33 -4.39 -3.05 7.71
N PHE A 34 -3.26 -3.00 8.44
CA PHE A 34 -1.94 -3.30 7.86
C PHE A 34 -1.89 -4.68 7.21
N GLU A 35 -2.49 -5.69 7.81
CA GLU A 35 -2.49 -7.05 7.27
C GLU A 35 -3.12 -7.09 5.87
N THR A 36 -4.28 -6.45 5.69
CA THR A 36 -4.94 -6.32 4.39
C THR A 36 -4.06 -5.57 3.38
N PHE A 37 -3.46 -4.45 3.79
CA PHE A 37 -2.56 -3.68 2.93
C PHE A 37 -1.35 -4.51 2.48
N SER A 38 -0.70 -5.19 3.42
CA SER A 38 0.52 -5.97 3.18
C SER A 38 0.27 -7.16 2.25
N PHE A 39 -0.87 -7.84 2.43
CA PHE A 39 -1.30 -8.94 1.57
C PHE A 39 -1.51 -8.45 0.14
N LEU A 40 -2.29 -7.37 -0.04
CA LEU A 40 -2.62 -6.84 -1.36
C LEU A 40 -1.38 -6.28 -2.07
N TYR A 41 -0.53 -5.52 -1.36
CA TYR A 41 0.71 -4.98 -1.90
C TYR A 41 1.64 -6.10 -2.37
N SER A 42 1.82 -7.14 -1.55
CA SER A 42 2.67 -8.28 -1.89
C SER A 42 2.13 -9.08 -3.07
N TYR A 43 0.80 -9.27 -3.13
CA TYR A 43 0.15 -9.93 -4.25
C TYR A 43 0.37 -9.15 -5.55
N LEU A 44 0.08 -7.86 -5.57
CA LEU A 44 0.23 -7.02 -6.76
C LEU A 44 1.71 -6.88 -7.19
N ALA A 45 2.64 -6.70 -6.23
CA ALA A 45 4.08 -6.65 -6.52
C ALA A 45 4.61 -7.97 -7.12
N SER A 46 3.97 -9.11 -6.81
CA SER A 46 4.39 -10.42 -7.31
C SER A 46 3.97 -10.70 -8.77
N ILE A 47 3.03 -9.93 -9.33
CA ILE A 47 2.50 -10.19 -10.68
C ILE A 47 3.57 -9.92 -11.75
N ASP A 48 4.20 -8.75 -11.69
CA ASP A 48 5.18 -8.32 -12.69
C ASP A 48 6.64 -8.51 -12.21
N GLY A 49 6.85 -8.82 -10.92
CA GLY A 49 8.18 -9.10 -10.35
C GLY A 49 9.18 -7.95 -10.43
N GLU A 50 8.74 -6.74 -10.80
CA GLU A 50 9.60 -5.57 -11.02
C GLU A 50 10.16 -4.96 -9.72
N ILE A 51 9.59 -5.32 -8.56
CA ILE A 51 10.00 -4.81 -7.25
C ILE A 51 10.80 -5.89 -6.53
N PRO A 52 12.10 -5.67 -6.23
CA PRO A 52 12.90 -6.60 -5.46
C PRO A 52 12.29 -6.90 -4.09
N GLU A 53 12.43 -8.14 -3.63
CA GLU A 53 11.91 -8.56 -2.33
C GLU A 53 12.41 -7.68 -1.17
N THR A 54 13.69 -7.33 -1.18
CA THR A 54 14.31 -6.46 -0.17
C THR A 54 13.71 -5.05 -0.17
N GLU A 55 13.38 -4.49 -1.34
CA GLU A 55 12.72 -3.19 -1.45
C GLU A 55 11.27 -3.26 -0.94
N ARG A 56 10.56 -4.34 -1.30
CA ARG A 56 9.21 -4.61 -0.81
C ARG A 56 9.18 -4.75 0.71
N GLU A 57 10.10 -5.51 1.30
CA GLU A 57 10.21 -5.71 2.74
C GLU A 57 10.53 -4.41 3.47
N ALA A 58 11.51 -3.65 2.98
CA ALA A 58 11.87 -2.35 3.55
C ALA A 58 10.70 -1.37 3.49
N PHE A 59 9.96 -1.34 2.38
CA PHE A 59 8.76 -0.54 2.24
C PHE A 59 7.69 -0.97 3.26
N LEU A 60 7.33 -2.26 3.30
CA LEU A 60 6.31 -2.79 4.21
C LEU A 60 6.68 -2.57 5.68
N GLN A 61 7.95 -2.66 6.05
CA GLN A 61 8.41 -2.36 7.41
C GLN A 61 8.15 -0.89 7.76
N GLY A 62 8.48 0.06 6.86
CA GLY A 62 8.19 1.47 7.08
C GLY A 62 6.70 1.78 7.17
N ILE A 63 5.85 1.03 6.46
CA ILE A 63 4.38 1.13 6.59
C ILE A 63 3.92 0.56 7.92
N LYS A 64 4.47 -0.57 8.35
CA LYS A 64 4.15 -1.21 9.62
C LYS A 64 4.45 -0.28 10.80
N ASP A 65 5.62 0.34 10.81
CA ASP A 65 6.02 1.29 11.85
C ASP A 65 5.09 2.50 11.94
N GLN A 66 4.51 2.92 10.81
CA GLN A 66 3.49 3.96 10.77
C GLN A 66 2.14 3.44 11.27
N ALA A 67 1.71 2.27 10.79
CA ALA A 67 0.44 1.66 11.19
C ALA A 67 0.38 1.37 12.69
N ASP A 68 1.48 0.91 13.29
CA ASP A 68 1.57 0.65 14.73
C ASP A 68 1.35 1.92 15.57
N LYS A 69 1.72 3.10 15.05
CA LYS A 69 1.40 4.41 15.67
C LYS A 69 -0.08 4.81 15.49
N HIS A 70 -0.78 4.18 14.54
CA HIS A 70 -2.17 4.43 14.18
C HIS A 70 -3.08 3.22 14.46
N SER A 71 -2.84 2.52 15.56
CA SER A 71 -3.67 1.37 16.00
C SER A 71 -3.77 0.24 14.95
N GLY A 72 -2.68 -0.01 14.23
CA GLY A 72 -2.61 -1.05 13.19
C GLY A 72 -3.23 -0.66 11.84
N MET A 73 -3.65 0.60 11.67
CA MET A 73 -4.31 1.08 10.46
C MET A 73 -3.34 1.83 9.54
N VAL A 74 -3.42 1.56 8.23
CA VAL A 74 -2.68 2.28 7.20
C VAL A 74 -3.51 3.46 6.71
N LEU A 75 -2.93 4.65 6.69
CA LEU A 75 -3.56 5.89 6.20
C LEU A 75 -3.01 6.22 4.81
N LEU A 76 -3.76 5.93 3.74
CA LEU A 76 -3.22 6.03 2.38
C LEU A 76 -3.12 7.46 1.83
N ARG A 77 -3.78 8.43 2.46
CA ARG A 77 -3.72 9.85 2.05
C ARG A 77 -2.34 10.50 2.13
N HIS A 78 -1.39 9.88 2.82
CA HIS A 78 -0.05 10.42 2.99
C HIS A 78 0.99 9.80 2.04
N PHE A 79 0.59 8.93 1.10
CA PHE A 79 1.43 8.41 0.02
C PHE A 79 1.33 9.21 -1.27
#